data_AF-A0A4Q7FBK4-F1
#
_entry.id   AF-A0A4Q7FBK4-F1
#
_cell.length_a   1.000
_cell.length_b   1.000
_cell.length_c   1.000
_cell.angle_alpha   90.00
_cell.angle_beta   90.00
_cell.angle_gamma   90.00
#
_symmetry.space_group_name_H-M   'P 1'
#
loop_
_entity.id
_entity.type
_entity.pdbx_description
1 polymer ?
#
loop_
_entity_poly.entity_id
_entity_poly.type
_entity_poly.pdbx_seq_one_letter_code
_entity_poly.pdbx_strand_id
1 'polypeptide(L)'
;MAVPVNKMFPFGRDYAAIEPIYGHAVVARPGIVQALSELIAEGWIAREETPELIRQIMCGNGLRFNEGVRFVYSRRHRHQRSAPTHKRSHI
;
A
#
# COMPACT_ATOMS: atom_id res chain seq x y z
N MET A 1 -10.50 20.17 4.86
CA MET A 1 -10.27 19.31 3.67
C MET A 1 -10.08 17.87 4.17
N ALA A 2 -10.61 16.88 3.47
CA ALA A 2 -10.47 15.46 3.82
C ALA A 2 -9.89 14.67 2.63
N VAL A 3 -9.16 13.60 2.92
CA VAL A 3 -8.58 12.69 1.91
C VAL A 3 -9.26 11.32 2.04
N PRO A 4 -9.62 10.66 0.93
CA PRO A 4 -10.15 9.30 0.96
C PRO A 4 -9.16 8.31 1.60
N VAL A 5 -9.68 7.43 2.46
CA VAL A 5 -8.88 6.41 3.16
C VAL A 5 -8.06 5.52 2.21
N ASN A 6 -8.57 5.20 1.02
CA ASN A 6 -7.89 4.38 0.02
C ASN A 6 -6.67 5.06 -0.62
N LYS A 7 -6.42 6.34 -0.33
CA LYS A 7 -5.23 7.09 -0.73
C LYS A 7 -4.19 7.18 0.38
N MET A 8 -4.47 6.67 1.57
CA MET A 8 -3.54 6.69 2.70
C MET A 8 -2.66 5.44 2.74
N PHE A 9 -1.35 5.66 2.82
CA PHE A 9 -0.32 4.63 2.94
C PHE A 9 0.70 5.05 4.01
N PRO A 10 0.41 4.82 5.31
CA PRO A 10 1.30 5.22 6.40
C PRO A 10 2.61 4.42 6.44
N PHE A 11 2.60 3.25 5.81
CA PHE A 11 3.73 2.32 5.75
C PHE A 11 4.14 2.14 4.30
N GLY A 12 5.27 2.76 3.93
CA GLY A 12 5.86 2.73 2.60
C GLY A 12 7.08 1.82 2.50
N ARG A 13 7.67 1.76 1.30
CA ARG A 13 8.90 1.01 1.01
C ARG A 13 10.12 1.95 1.05
N ASP A 14 10.16 2.81 2.06
CA ASP A 14 11.14 3.89 2.17
C ASP A 14 12.42 3.45 2.90
N TYR A 15 12.47 2.18 3.33
CA TYR A 15 13.56 1.59 4.09
C TYR A 15 14.30 0.54 3.26
N ALA A 16 15.62 0.69 3.15
CA ALA A 16 16.51 -0.28 2.51
C ALA A 16 16.95 -1.40 3.47
N ALA A 17 16.95 -1.13 4.79
CA ALA A 17 17.25 -2.08 5.85
C ALA A 17 15.98 -2.54 6.57
N ILE A 18 16.03 -3.68 7.27
CA ILE A 18 14.87 -4.29 7.92
C ILE A 18 14.54 -3.65 9.28
N GLU A 19 15.57 -3.22 10.00
CA GLU A 19 15.48 -2.66 11.35
C GLU A 19 14.63 -1.38 11.42
N PRO A 20 14.77 -0.42 10.47
CA PRO A 20 13.93 0.77 10.45
C PRO A 20 12.44 0.49 10.23
N ILE A 21 12.08 -0.63 9.61
CA ILE A 21 10.67 -0.97 9.35
C ILE A 21 9.93 -1.19 10.67
N TYR A 22 10.54 -1.96 11.59
CA TYR A 22 9.96 -2.17 12.91
C TYR A 22 9.95 -0.88 13.73
N GLY A 23 11.08 -0.14 13.74
CA GLY A 23 11.17 1.13 14.46
C GLY A 23 10.12 2.14 14.01
N HIS A 24 9.93 2.30 12.69
CA HIS A 24 8.90 3.15 12.11
C HIS A 24 7.49 2.73 12.55
N ALA A 25 7.19 1.43 12.52
CA ALA A 25 5.90 0.93 12.96
C ALA A 25 5.62 1.23 14.44
N VAL A 26 6.63 1.13 15.30
CA VAL A 26 6.50 1.47 16.73
C VAL A 26 6.22 2.95 16.92
N VAL A 27 6.94 3.83 16.23
CA VAL A 27 6.80 5.30 16.38
C VAL A 27 5.51 5.83 15.75
N ALA A 28 5.07 5.28 14.61
CA ALA A 28 3.90 5.77 13.90
C ALA A 28 2.57 5.40 14.58
N ARG A 29 2.50 4.23 15.24
CA ARG A 29 1.24 3.70 15.80
C ARG A 29 0.57 4.62 16.82
N PRO A 30 1.28 5.19 17.82
CA PRO A 30 0.65 6.13 18.77
C PRO A 30 0.01 7.34 18.08
N GLY A 31 0.69 7.94 17.09
CA GLY A 31 0.14 9.06 16.34
C GLY A 31 -1.11 8.69 15.53
N ILE A 32 -1.11 7.50 14.91
CA ILE A 32 -2.29 6.97 14.21
C ILE A 32 -3.45 6.74 15.19
N VAL A 33 -3.18 6.16 16.36
CA VAL A 33 -4.20 5.94 17.40
C VAL A 33 -4.78 7.25 17.87
N GLN A 34 -3.95 8.25 18.13
CA GLN A 34 -4.39 9.58 18.54
C GLN A 34 -5.30 10.22 17.47
N ALA A 35 -4.82 10.30 16.23
CA ALA A 35 -5.58 10.92 15.14
C ALA A 35 -6.94 10.22 14.90
N LEU A 36 -6.98 8.88 14.92
CA LEU A 36 -8.23 8.14 14.79
C LEU A 36 -9.16 8.37 15.99
N SER A 37 -8.62 8.45 17.20
CA SER A 37 -9.42 8.70 18.40
C SER A 37 -10.06 10.08 18.36
N GLU A 38 -9.32 11.11 17.93
CA GLU A 38 -9.82 12.47 17.74
C GLU A 38 -10.92 12.52 16.67
N LEU A 39 -10.70 11.89 15.50
CA LEU A 39 -11.69 11.83 14.43
C LEU A 39 -13.00 11.14 14.86
N ILE A 40 -12.92 10.10 15.70
CA ILE A 40 -14.11 9.45 16.27
C ILE A 40 -14.80 10.34 17.29
N ALA A 41 -14.02 10.98 18.18
CA ALA A 41 -14.56 11.84 19.24
C ALA A 41 -15.28 13.07 18.67
N GLU A 42 -14.76 13.62 17.57
CA GLU A 42 -15.35 14.74 16.83
C GLU A 42 -16.49 14.31 15.90
N GLY A 43 -16.77 13.02 15.76
CA GLY A 43 -17.87 12.51 14.94
C GLY A 43 -17.59 12.50 13.43
N TRP A 44 -16.33 12.63 12.99
CA TRP A 44 -15.94 12.49 11.58
C TRP A 44 -15.98 11.03 11.10
N ILE A 45 -15.77 10.08 12.02
CA ILE A 45 -15.77 8.65 11.74
C ILE A 45 -16.73 7.96 12.71
N ALA A 46 -17.65 7.16 12.19
CA ALA A 46 -18.51 6.34 13.02
C ALA A 46 -17.67 5.26 13.73
N ARG A 47 -17.94 5.03 15.02
CA ARG A 47 -17.19 4.05 15.82
C ARG A 47 -17.28 2.64 15.22
N GLU A 48 -18.39 2.34 14.56
CA GLU A 48 -18.70 1.06 13.93
C GLU A 48 -17.86 0.83 12.65
N GLU A 49 -17.47 1.90 11.95
CA GLU A 49 -16.66 1.85 10.73
C GLU A 49 -15.15 1.76 11.02
N THR A 50 -14.77 2.10 12.27
CA THR A 50 -13.38 2.18 12.73
C THR A 50 -12.56 0.91 12.49
N PRO A 51 -13.07 -0.32 12.78
CA PRO A 51 -12.26 -1.54 12.59
C PRO A 51 -11.83 -1.78 11.15
N GLU A 52 -12.72 -1.56 10.18
CA GLU A 52 -12.39 -1.72 8.76
C GLU A 52 -11.44 -0.61 8.31
N LEU A 53 -11.65 0.63 8.76
CA LEU A 53 -10.78 1.75 8.45
C LEU A 53 -9.34 1.53 8.96
N ILE A 54 -9.18 1.07 10.20
CA ILE A 54 -7.88 0.67 10.77
C ILE A 54 -7.24 -0.40 9.90
N ARG A 55 -7.99 -1.46 9.53
CA ARG A 55 -7.45 -2.54 8.68
C ARG A 55 -6.94 -2.01 7.34
N GLN A 56 -7.68 -1.09 6.71
CA GLN A 56 -7.28 -0.50 5.43
C GLN A 56 -6.00 0.33 5.55
N ILE A 57 -5.92 1.20 6.56
CA ILE A 57 -4.78 2.09 6.79
C ILE A 57 -3.53 1.31 7.20
N MET A 58 -3.67 0.31 8.07
CA MET A 58 -2.52 -0.41 8.64
C MET A 58 -1.88 -1.39 7.66
N CYS A 59 -2.66 -2.04 6.79
CA CYS A 59 -2.11 -3.01 5.83
C CYS A 59 -2.93 -3.16 4.53
N GLY A 60 -4.26 -3.02 4.59
CA GLY A 60 -5.15 -3.38 3.50
C GLY A 60 -4.90 -2.60 2.20
N ASN A 61 -4.64 -1.29 2.29
CA ASN A 61 -4.32 -0.46 1.13
C ASN A 61 -3.01 -0.90 0.47
N GLY A 62 -1.96 -1.13 1.28
CA GLY A 62 -0.65 -1.57 0.80
C GLY A 62 -0.72 -2.93 0.11
N LEU A 63 -1.43 -3.89 0.69
CA LEU A 63 -1.62 -5.22 0.11
C LEU A 63 -2.32 -5.15 -1.25
N ARG A 64 -3.47 -4.47 -1.32
CA ARG A 64 -4.23 -4.33 -2.58
C ARG A 64 -3.43 -3.59 -3.65
N PHE A 65 -2.68 -2.56 -3.27
CA PHE A 65 -1.81 -1.84 -4.20
C PHE A 65 -0.72 -2.75 -4.76
N ASN A 66 -0.04 -3.50 -3.89
CA ASN A 66 1.02 -4.42 -4.29
C ASN A 66 0.52 -5.55 -5.19
N GLU A 67 -0.68 -6.09 -4.92
CA GLU A 67 -1.35 -7.06 -5.79
C GLU A 67 -1.61 -6.48 -7.18
N GLY A 68 -2.17 -5.26 -7.26
CA GLY A 68 -2.40 -4.56 -8.52
C GLY A 68 -1.11 -4.32 -9.30
N VAL A 69 -0.06 -3.86 -8.63
CA VAL A 69 1.27 -3.69 -9.24
C VAL A 69 1.79 -5.02 -9.79
N ARG A 70 1.75 -6.10 -8.99
CA ARG A 70 2.19 -7.43 -9.42
C ARG A 70 1.42 -7.92 -10.65
N PHE A 71 0.12 -7.69 -10.70
CA PHE A 71 -0.72 -8.03 -11.84
C PHE A 71 -0.28 -7.29 -13.11
N VAL A 72 -0.05 -5.97 -13.03
CA VAL A 72 0.39 -5.16 -14.17
C VAL A 72 1.76 -5.61 -14.68
N TYR A 73 2.72 -5.84 -13.78
CA TYR A 73 4.06 -6.30 -14.14
C TYR A 73 4.04 -7.69 -14.81
N SER A 74 3.27 -8.63 -14.26
CA SER A 74 3.17 -9.98 -14.83
C SER A 74 2.51 -10.01 -16.22
N ARG A 75 1.59 -9.08 -16.52
CA ARG A 75 1.04 -8.91 -17.88
C ARG A 75 2.06 -8.37 -18.87
N ARG A 76 2.87 -7.37 -18.50
CA ARG A 76 3.90 -6.79 -19.37
C ARG A 76 4.94 -7.83 -19.80
N HIS A 77 5.40 -8.66 -18.87
CA HIS A 77 6.37 -9.72 -19.20
C HIS A 77 5.79 -10.84 -20.06
N ARG A 78 4.47 -11.06 -20.02
CA ARG A 78 3.80 -12.05 -20.88
C ARG A 78 3.73 -11.56 -22.34
N HIS A 79 3.46 -10.28 -22.56
CA HIS A 79 3.45 -9.71 -23.93
C HIS A 79 4.85 -9.59 -24.55
N GLN A 80 5.90 -9.34 -23.75
CA GLN A 80 7.28 -9.28 -24.27
C GLN A 80 7.86 -10.66 -24.64
N ARG A 81 7.38 -11.77 -24.05
CA ARG A 81 7.80 -13.14 -24.39
C ARG A 81 7.14 -13.71 -25.65
N SER A 82 6.13 -13.02 -26.19
CA SER A 82 5.42 -13.44 -27.41
C SER A 82 5.92 -12.75 -28.69
N ALA A 83 6.96 -11.92 -28.60
CA ALA A 83 7.61 -11.39 -29.79
C ALA A 83 8.45 -12.50 -30.45
N PRO A 84 8.26 -12.79 -31.75
CA PRO A 84 9.03 -13.83 -32.42
C PRO A 84 10.50 -13.40 -32.44
N THR A 85 11.37 -14.27 -31.93
CA THR A 85 12.82 -14.14 -32.15
C THR A 85 13.07 -14.30 -33.64
N HIS A 86 13.18 -13.19 -34.35
CA HIS A 86 13.65 -13.18 -35.72
C HIS A 86 15.14 -13.57 -35.68
N LYS A 87 15.42 -14.85 -35.93
CA LYS A 87 16.78 -15.30 -36.26
C LYS A 87 17.23 -14.49 -37.47
N ARG A 88 18.13 -13.53 -37.25
CA ARG A 88 18.91 -12.94 -38.33
C ARG A 88 19.84 -14.03 -38.86
N SER A 89 19.44 -14.63 -39.96
CA SER A 89 20.32 -15.33 -40.88
C SER A 89 21.31 -14.31 -41.43
N HIS A 90 22.57 -14.39 -41.02
CA HIS A 90 23.66 -13.78 -41.76
C HIS A 90 24.84 -14.74 -41.78
N ILE A 91 25.19 -15.09 -43.02
CA ILE A 91 26.36 -15.80 -43.53
C ILE A 91 26.25 -17.32 -43.45
#